data_AF-A0A7W0ZKX6-F1
#
_entry.id   AF-A0A7W0ZKX6-F1
#
_cell.length_a   1.000
_cell.length_b   1.000
_cell.length_c   1.000
_cell.angle_alpha   90.00
_cell.angle_beta   90.00
_cell.angle_gamma   90.00
#
_symmetry.space_group_name_H-M   'P 1'
#
loop_
_entity.id
_entity.type
_entity.pdbx_description
1 polymer ?
#
loop_
_entity_poly.entity_id
_entity_poly.type
_entity_poly.pdbx_seq_one_letter_code
_entity_poly.pdbx_strand_id
1 'polypeptide(L)'
;QYVQLLSKGMVGVDAKTGQFLWRYKEVAKGPAQYFTPVARDGYVYGGALGVGGGLVRLKSDGGGVAAEQVYFERGLRNGIGGAVVVGDYLYGTEVGQTLVTAEFTTGKVKWQAKSIGWSSIAYADGLLYLHGVNGEVALVEATPEGYREKGRFTPPAQPKHKKVGPYPEGAFAYPVIANGRLYIRDLGTLWVYDIKASR
;
A
#
# COMPACT_ATOMS: atom_id res chain seq x y z
N GLN A 1 7.80 -8.50 -16.53
CA GLN A 1 6.57 -9.10 -15.98
C GLN A 1 5.69 -8.02 -15.37
N TYR A 2 4.37 -8.20 -15.38
CA TYR A 2 3.42 -7.46 -14.55
C TYR A 2 3.02 -8.32 -13.35
N VAL A 3 2.81 -7.69 -12.20
CA VAL A 3 2.34 -8.35 -10.98
C VAL A 3 0.99 -7.79 -10.59
N GLN A 4 0.03 -8.66 -10.29
CA GLN A 4 -1.31 -8.26 -9.86
C GLN A 4 -1.84 -9.16 -8.75
N LEU A 5 -2.68 -8.61 -7.89
CA LEU A 5 -3.46 -9.38 -6.92
C LEU A 5 -4.86 -9.63 -7.48
N LEU A 6 -5.18 -10.91 -7.70
CA LEU A 6 -6.46 -11.36 -8.25
C LEU A 6 -7.19 -12.27 -7.26
N SER A 7 -8.44 -12.60 -7.55
CA SER A 7 -9.31 -13.45 -6.69
C SER A 7 -8.74 -14.84 -6.34
N LYS A 8 -7.74 -15.32 -7.08
CA LYS A 8 -7.10 -16.64 -6.83
C LYS A 8 -5.64 -16.54 -6.39
N GLY A 9 -5.10 -15.35 -6.20
CA GLY A 9 -3.71 -15.17 -5.77
C GLY A 9 -3.07 -13.91 -6.33
N MET A 10 -1.91 -13.59 -5.76
CA MET A 10 -0.95 -12.71 -6.40
C MET A 10 -0.30 -13.45 -7.57
N VAL A 11 -0.27 -12.84 -8.75
CA VAL A 11 0.20 -13.49 -9.98
C VAL A 11 1.25 -12.63 -10.68
N GLY A 12 2.16 -13.29 -11.38
CA GLY A 12 3.04 -12.68 -12.37
C GLY A 12 2.63 -13.11 -13.77
N VAL A 13 2.63 -12.16 -14.70
CA VAL A 13 2.47 -12.40 -16.14
C VAL A 13 3.61 -11.79 -16.92
N ASP A 14 4.05 -12.42 -18.00
CA ASP A 14 5.06 -11.84 -18.87
C ASP A 14 4.54 -10.55 -19.50
N ALA A 15 5.38 -9.51 -19.53
CA ALA A 15 4.94 -8.18 -19.96
C ALA A 15 4.83 -8.06 -21.48
N LYS A 16 5.51 -8.93 -22.24
CA LYS A 16 5.51 -8.91 -23.71
C LYS A 16 4.45 -9.85 -24.27
N THR A 17 4.33 -11.05 -23.72
CA THR A 17 3.51 -12.13 -24.27
C THR A 17 2.19 -12.32 -23.54
N GLY A 18 2.05 -11.78 -22.32
CA GLY A 18 0.90 -12.05 -21.44
C GLY A 18 0.88 -13.47 -20.86
N GLN A 19 1.96 -14.25 -21.07
CA GLN A 19 2.06 -15.60 -20.54
C GLN A 19 1.99 -15.59 -19.01
N PHE A 20 1.20 -16.49 -18.44
CA PHE A 20 1.18 -16.72 -17.00
C PHE A 20 2.52 -17.28 -16.52
N LEU A 21 3.10 -16.69 -15.46
CA LEU A 21 4.41 -17.08 -14.93
C LEU A 21 4.30 -17.83 -13.60
N TRP A 22 3.63 -17.24 -12.61
CA TRP A 22 3.57 -17.78 -11.26
C TRP A 22 2.31 -17.30 -10.52
N ARG A 23 1.95 -18.02 -9.45
CA ARG A 23 0.86 -17.65 -8.55
C ARG A 23 1.20 -17.97 -7.11
N TYR A 24 0.94 -17.01 -6.22
CA TYR A 24 0.98 -17.16 -4.78
C TYR A 24 -0.44 -17.03 -4.21
N LYS A 25 -0.96 -18.11 -3.59
CA LYS A 25 -2.38 -18.24 -3.23
C LYS A 25 -2.71 -17.79 -1.82
N GLU A 26 -1.74 -17.70 -0.92
CA GLU A 26 -1.99 -17.47 0.51
C GLU A 26 -2.70 -16.14 0.75
N VAL A 27 -2.30 -15.08 0.02
CA VAL A 27 -2.88 -13.73 0.12
C VAL A 27 -4.18 -13.55 -0.68
N ALA A 28 -4.92 -14.61 -1.03
CA ALA A 28 -6.17 -14.51 -1.79
C ALA A 28 -7.40 -15.13 -1.11
N LYS A 29 -7.28 -15.55 0.15
CA LYS A 29 -8.34 -16.25 0.90
C LYS A 29 -9.40 -15.32 1.52
N GLY A 30 -9.42 -14.04 1.13
CA GLY A 30 -10.13 -12.96 1.83
C GLY A 30 -11.28 -12.35 1.04
N PRO A 31 -12.17 -11.60 1.70
CA PRO A 31 -13.35 -10.98 1.10
C PRO A 31 -13.04 -9.97 -0.01
N ALA A 32 -11.83 -9.39 -0.04
CA ALA A 32 -11.48 -8.40 -1.04
C ALA A 32 -9.98 -8.42 -1.38
N GLN A 33 -9.68 -8.20 -2.66
CA GLN A 33 -8.35 -8.19 -3.26
C GLN A 33 -8.10 -6.80 -3.86
N TYR A 34 -7.59 -5.88 -3.05
CA TYR A 34 -7.38 -4.47 -3.43
C TYR A 34 -5.95 -3.98 -3.20
N PHE A 35 -5.09 -4.80 -2.59
CA PHE A 35 -3.72 -4.44 -2.31
C PHE A 35 -2.92 -4.43 -3.61
N THR A 36 -2.32 -3.30 -3.96
CA THR A 36 -1.39 -3.20 -5.09
C THR A 36 -0.06 -3.83 -4.68
N PRO A 37 0.40 -4.93 -5.31
CA PRO A 37 1.65 -5.58 -4.93
C PRO A 37 2.85 -4.66 -5.10
N VAL A 38 3.81 -4.75 -4.18
CA VAL A 38 5.09 -4.05 -4.28
C VAL A 38 6.19 -5.06 -4.56
N ALA A 39 7.14 -4.68 -5.43
CA ALA A 39 8.23 -5.54 -5.85
C ALA A 39 9.57 -4.81 -5.77
N ARG A 40 10.59 -5.50 -5.27
CA ARG A 40 11.97 -5.00 -5.19
C ARG A 40 12.94 -6.17 -5.15
N ASP A 41 14.00 -6.10 -5.97
CA ASP A 41 15.14 -7.03 -5.94
C ASP A 41 14.76 -8.52 -6.00
N GLY A 42 13.75 -8.85 -6.82
CA GLY A 42 13.25 -10.22 -6.99
C GLY A 42 12.27 -10.68 -5.90
N TYR A 43 11.96 -9.83 -4.92
CA TYR A 43 10.93 -10.06 -3.92
C TYR A 43 9.63 -9.35 -4.30
N VAL A 44 8.50 -9.96 -3.97
CA VAL A 44 7.17 -9.40 -4.20
C VAL A 44 6.34 -9.58 -2.94
N TYR A 45 5.77 -8.48 -2.45
CA TYR A 45 4.88 -8.47 -1.30
C TYR A 45 3.46 -8.11 -1.73
N GLY A 46 2.48 -8.79 -1.14
CA GLY A 46 1.06 -8.45 -1.25
C GLY A 46 0.31 -8.87 -0.01
N GLY A 47 -0.93 -8.41 0.14
CA GLY A 47 -1.80 -8.79 1.24
C GLY A 47 -3.27 -8.71 0.86
N ALA A 48 -4.12 -9.32 1.69
CA ALA A 48 -5.57 -9.26 1.51
C ALA A 48 -6.30 -9.02 2.82
N LEU A 49 -7.48 -8.40 2.70
CA LEU A 49 -8.31 -8.06 3.85
C LEU A 49 -8.69 -9.33 4.60
N GLY A 50 -8.52 -9.31 5.92
CA GLY A 50 -8.89 -10.44 6.79
C GLY A 50 -8.04 -11.69 6.61
N VAL A 51 -6.97 -11.65 5.80
CA VAL A 51 -6.09 -12.80 5.55
C VAL A 51 -4.69 -12.55 6.08
N GLY A 52 -4.13 -11.38 5.78
CA GLY A 52 -2.73 -11.07 6.07
C GLY A 52 -1.90 -10.84 4.81
N GLY A 53 -0.61 -10.66 5.03
CA GLY A 53 0.36 -10.27 4.01
C GLY A 53 1.50 -11.27 3.91
N GLY A 54 2.06 -11.40 2.72
CA GLY A 54 3.13 -12.36 2.45
C GLY A 54 4.13 -11.84 1.44
N LEU A 55 5.39 -12.21 1.65
CA LEU A 55 6.51 -11.95 0.74
C LEU A 55 6.89 -13.24 0.05
N VAL A 56 7.01 -13.19 -1.28
CA VAL A 56 7.61 -14.25 -2.08
C VAL A 56 8.93 -13.79 -2.70
N ARG A 57 9.87 -14.70 -2.83
CA ARG A 57 11.07 -14.53 -3.64
C ARG A 57 10.86 -15.24 -4.97
N LEU A 58 11.06 -14.53 -6.06
CA LEU A 58 10.99 -15.09 -7.40
C LEU A 58 12.34 -15.72 -7.77
N LYS A 59 12.32 -16.94 -8.26
CA LYS A 59 13.49 -17.66 -8.77
C LYS A 59 13.23 -18.21 -10.16
N SER A 60 14.28 -18.29 -10.97
CA SER A 60 14.23 -19.05 -12.22
C SER A 60 14.04 -20.54 -11.93
N ASP A 61 13.16 -21.19 -12.68
CA ASP A 61 12.88 -22.62 -12.54
C ASP A 61 12.75 -23.28 -13.92
N GLY A 62 13.84 -23.87 -14.43
CA GLY A 62 13.82 -24.73 -15.62
C GLY A 62 13.17 -24.12 -16.88
N GLY A 63 13.19 -22.80 -17.04
CA GLY A 63 12.50 -22.07 -18.14
C GLY A 63 11.23 -21.32 -17.71
N GLY A 64 10.82 -21.46 -16.46
CA GLY A 64 9.74 -20.72 -15.80
C GLY A 64 10.22 -19.88 -14.60
N VAL A 65 9.26 -19.46 -13.78
CA VAL A 65 9.49 -18.67 -12.58
C VAL A 65 8.78 -19.33 -11.40
N ALA A 66 9.52 -19.69 -10.36
CA ALA A 66 8.98 -20.14 -9.09
C ALA A 66 8.79 -18.95 -8.14
N ALA A 67 7.67 -18.91 -7.41
CA ALA A 67 7.42 -17.96 -6.34
C ALA A 67 7.51 -18.68 -4.99
N GLU A 68 8.65 -18.56 -4.31
CA GLU A 68 8.88 -19.19 -3.02
C GLU A 68 8.47 -18.25 -1.89
N GLN A 69 7.62 -18.72 -0.97
CA GLN A 69 7.26 -17.95 0.21
C GLN A 69 8.48 -17.72 1.11
N VAL A 70 8.78 -16.47 1.40
CA VAL A 70 9.78 -16.07 2.40
C VAL A 70 9.13 -15.99 3.77
N TYR A 71 7.98 -15.31 3.85
CA TYR A 71 7.15 -15.26 5.05
C TYR A 71 5.68 -15.00 4.70
N PHE A 72 4.80 -15.38 5.63
CA PHE A 72 3.38 -15.04 5.66
C PHE A 72 3.02 -14.62 7.10
N GLU A 73 2.25 -13.55 7.26
CA GLU A 73 1.90 -12.92 8.54
C GLU A 73 3.09 -12.51 9.42
N ARG A 74 3.96 -11.64 8.88
CA ARG A 74 4.90 -10.82 9.64
C ARG A 74 4.89 -9.39 9.09
N GLY A 75 4.98 -8.40 9.97
CA GLY A 75 5.02 -6.99 9.57
C GLY A 75 3.62 -6.42 9.35
N LEU A 76 3.40 -5.85 8.16
CA LEU A 76 2.10 -5.36 7.72
C LEU A 76 1.18 -6.55 7.40
N ARG A 77 -0.09 -6.52 7.84
CA ARG A 77 -1.06 -7.58 7.49
C ARG A 77 -1.86 -7.21 6.25
N ASN A 78 -2.51 -6.06 6.21
CA ASN A 78 -3.16 -5.53 5.01
C ASN A 78 -3.73 -4.12 5.26
N GLY A 79 -3.59 -3.23 4.27
CA GLY A 79 -4.13 -1.87 4.27
C GLY A 79 -4.83 -1.54 2.96
N ILE A 80 -5.85 -0.68 3.00
CA ILE A 80 -6.74 -0.42 1.86
C ILE A 80 -6.02 0.09 0.61
N GLY A 81 -5.04 0.97 0.76
CA GLY A 81 -4.24 1.46 -0.36
C GLY A 81 -2.80 0.98 -0.31
N GLY A 82 -2.61 -0.30 0.01
CA GLY A 82 -1.35 -0.99 -0.23
C GLY A 82 -0.24 -0.64 0.74
N ALA A 83 0.98 -0.60 0.20
CA ALA A 83 2.20 -0.27 0.89
C ALA A 83 3.19 0.40 -0.06
N VAL A 84 4.25 0.97 0.49
CA VAL A 84 5.44 1.44 -0.26
C VAL A 84 6.69 0.81 0.32
N VAL A 85 7.69 0.57 -0.54
CA VAL A 85 9.01 0.09 -0.12
C VAL A 85 10.01 1.24 -0.28
N VAL A 86 10.65 1.64 0.80
CA VAL A 86 11.65 2.72 0.85
C VAL A 86 12.91 2.18 1.51
N GLY A 87 14.01 2.14 0.76
CA GLY A 87 15.20 1.40 1.19
C GLY A 87 14.85 -0.06 1.51
N ASP A 88 15.24 -0.52 2.70
CA ASP A 88 15.01 -1.89 3.17
C ASP A 88 13.69 -2.04 3.96
N TYR A 89 12.83 -1.03 3.95
CA TYR A 89 11.63 -0.98 4.79
C TYR A 89 10.35 -0.91 3.99
N LEU A 90 9.34 -1.63 4.47
CA LEU A 90 7.97 -1.63 4.00
C LEU A 90 7.15 -0.72 4.91
N TYR A 91 6.37 0.20 4.33
CA TYR A 91 5.45 1.07 5.04
C TYR A 91 4.03 0.88 4.54
N GLY A 92 3.07 0.77 5.45
CA GLY A 92 1.66 0.69 5.09
C GLY A 92 0.76 0.82 6.31
N THR A 93 -0.54 0.93 6.08
CA THR A 93 -1.52 1.09 7.17
C THR A 93 -2.22 -0.23 7.48
N GLU A 94 -2.60 -0.44 8.74
CA GLU A 94 -3.41 -1.59 9.16
C GLU A 94 -4.73 -1.15 9.81
N VAL A 95 -5.65 -2.11 9.96
CA VAL A 95 -6.87 -1.98 10.78
C VAL A 95 -6.53 -1.48 12.18
N GLY A 96 -7.32 -0.53 12.70
CA GLY A 96 -7.09 0.04 14.04
C GLY A 96 -6.27 1.34 14.06
N GLN A 97 -6.19 2.04 12.93
CA GLN A 97 -5.53 3.35 12.79
C GLN A 97 -4.02 3.35 12.93
N THR A 98 -3.36 2.27 12.51
CA THR A 98 -1.92 2.11 12.72
C THR A 98 -1.16 2.27 11.42
N LEU A 99 -0.16 3.17 11.39
CA LEU A 99 0.92 3.13 10.40
C LEU A 99 1.99 2.16 10.90
N VAL A 100 2.38 1.23 10.04
CA VAL A 100 3.34 0.17 10.34
C VAL A 100 4.56 0.35 9.46
N THR A 101 5.74 0.11 10.04
CA THR A 101 6.95 -0.15 9.27
C THR A 101 7.59 -1.47 9.70
N ALA A 102 8.12 -2.19 8.72
CA ALA A 102 8.83 -3.44 8.93
C ALA A 102 10.00 -3.54 7.96
N GLU A 103 11.01 -4.32 8.33
CA GLU A 103 12.05 -4.76 7.38
C GLU A 103 11.39 -5.56 6.25
N PHE A 104 11.64 -5.15 5.00
CA PHE A 104 10.93 -5.68 3.82
C PHE A 104 11.22 -7.17 3.59
N THR A 105 12.45 -7.62 3.81
CA THR A 105 12.86 -9.00 3.52
C THR A 105 12.60 -9.98 4.68
N THR A 106 12.45 -9.49 5.91
CA THR A 106 12.26 -10.34 7.11
C THR A 106 10.85 -10.27 7.69
N GLY A 107 10.12 -9.19 7.39
CA GLY A 107 8.82 -8.86 7.98
C GLY A 107 8.93 -8.39 9.44
N LYS A 108 10.13 -8.16 9.97
CA LYS A 108 10.31 -7.72 11.36
C LYS A 108 9.82 -6.28 11.53
N VAL A 109 8.77 -6.11 12.33
CA VAL A 109 8.23 -4.79 12.69
C VAL A 109 9.31 -3.95 13.35
N LYS A 110 9.51 -2.72 12.87
CA LYS A 110 10.38 -1.72 13.49
C LYS A 110 9.60 -0.86 14.47
N TRP A 111 8.46 -0.35 14.02
CA TRP A 111 7.50 0.34 14.88
C TRP A 111 6.09 0.29 14.29
N GLN A 112 5.13 0.54 15.17
CA GLN A 112 3.71 0.72 14.87
C GLN A 112 3.22 1.93 15.66
N ALA A 113 2.49 2.83 15.02
CA ALA A 113 2.00 4.03 15.68
C ALA A 113 0.60 4.41 15.20
N LYS A 114 -0.19 4.97 16.12
CA LYS A 114 -1.50 5.55 15.76
C LYS A 114 -1.29 6.72 14.81
N SER A 115 -2.02 6.72 13.71
CA SER A 115 -2.04 7.76 12.67
C SER A 115 -3.50 8.03 12.26
N ILE A 116 -3.74 8.39 11.00
CA ILE A 116 -5.05 8.84 10.52
C ILE A 116 -6.05 7.72 10.16
N GLY A 117 -5.68 6.45 10.29
CA GLY A 117 -6.59 5.35 9.96
C GLY A 117 -6.10 4.40 8.89
N TRP A 118 -7.04 3.64 8.35
CA TRP A 118 -6.88 3.04 7.02
C TRP A 118 -6.64 4.15 6.01
N SER A 119 -5.58 4.03 5.23
CA SER A 119 -5.23 5.02 4.24
C SER A 119 -4.64 4.38 2.99
N SER A 120 -4.77 5.09 1.89
CA SER A 120 -3.91 4.89 0.74
C SER A 120 -2.62 5.67 0.91
N ILE A 121 -1.51 5.13 0.41
CA ILE A 121 -0.17 5.64 0.69
C ILE A 121 0.58 5.91 -0.61
N ALA A 122 1.34 7.00 -0.63
CA ALA A 122 2.37 7.29 -1.62
C ALA A 122 3.66 7.75 -0.92
N TYR A 123 4.76 7.73 -1.66
CA TYR A 123 6.06 8.18 -1.17
C TYR A 123 6.67 9.19 -2.15
N ALA A 124 7.22 10.27 -1.61
CA ALA A 124 8.10 11.20 -2.33
C ALA A 124 9.01 11.93 -1.34
N ASP A 125 10.25 12.19 -1.75
CA ASP A 125 11.21 13.05 -1.03
C ASP A 125 11.35 12.75 0.48
N GLY A 126 11.41 11.47 0.84
CA GLY A 126 11.57 11.05 2.24
C GLY A 126 10.28 11.06 3.07
N LEU A 127 9.13 11.34 2.45
CA LEU A 127 7.85 11.47 3.14
C LEU A 127 6.81 10.48 2.58
N LEU A 128 6.00 9.96 3.50
CA LEU A 128 4.81 9.16 3.26
C LEU A 128 3.60 10.10 3.25
N TYR A 129 2.85 10.06 2.16
CA TYR A 129 1.61 10.78 1.97
C TYR A 129 0.47 9.80 2.18
N LEU A 130 -0.27 9.99 3.26
CA LEU A 130 -1.42 9.16 3.62
C LEU A 130 -2.69 9.89 3.25
N HIS A 131 -3.61 9.20 2.58
CA HIS A 131 -4.97 9.66 2.34
C HIS A 131 -5.93 8.68 3.03
N GLY A 132 -6.47 9.11 4.17
CA GLY A 132 -7.32 8.31 5.03
C GLY A 132 -8.71 8.10 4.44
N VAL A 133 -9.33 6.96 4.76
CA VAL A 133 -10.72 6.65 4.34
C VAL A 133 -11.75 7.67 4.82
N ASN A 134 -11.41 8.44 5.86
CA ASN A 134 -12.19 9.56 6.39
C ASN A 134 -11.92 10.89 5.66
N GLY A 135 -11.09 10.89 4.61
CA GLY A 135 -10.70 12.06 3.83
C GLY A 135 -9.54 12.87 4.44
N GLU A 136 -9.03 12.53 5.62
CA GLU A 136 -7.83 13.21 6.16
C GLU A 136 -6.59 12.91 5.31
N VAL A 137 -5.69 13.88 5.23
CA VAL A 137 -4.38 13.72 4.60
C VAL A 137 -3.31 13.94 5.66
N ALA A 138 -2.33 13.04 5.75
CA ALA A 138 -1.20 13.18 6.65
C ALA A 138 0.13 12.98 5.93
N LEU A 139 1.14 13.69 6.42
CA LEU A 139 2.51 13.62 5.94
C LEU A 139 3.39 13.08 7.05
N VAL A 140 4.06 11.96 6.82
CA VAL A 140 4.87 11.27 7.83
C VAL A 140 6.25 10.99 7.26
N GLU A 141 7.30 11.14 8.05
CA GLU A 141 8.66 10.79 7.64
C GLU A 141 8.79 9.28 7.36
N ALA A 142 9.41 8.90 6.25
CA ALA A 142 9.73 7.52 5.91
C ALA A 142 11.03 7.08 6.60
N THR A 143 10.95 6.80 7.90
CA THR A 143 12.10 6.57 8.79
C THR A 143 11.84 5.32 9.66
N PRO A 144 12.76 4.34 9.75
CA PRO A 144 12.59 3.16 10.60
C PRO A 144 12.79 3.44 12.11
N GLU A 145 13.19 4.65 12.48
CA GLU A 145 13.52 5.06 13.85
C GLU A 145 12.28 5.37 14.72
N GLY A 146 11.16 5.75 14.11
CA GLY A 146 9.92 6.03 14.81
C GLY A 146 8.91 6.82 13.99
N TYR A 147 7.69 6.94 14.50
CA TYR A 147 6.67 7.79 13.88
C TYR A 147 7.02 9.28 14.02
N ARG A 148 7.05 9.99 12.89
CA ARG A 148 7.32 11.44 12.84
C ARG A 148 6.37 12.12 11.85
N GLU A 149 5.22 12.56 12.34
CA GLU A 149 4.27 13.34 11.54
C GLU A 149 4.79 14.76 11.30
N LYS A 150 4.74 15.22 10.05
CA LYS A 150 5.13 16.57 9.63
C LYS A 150 3.93 17.49 9.48
N GLY A 151 2.74 16.94 9.31
CA GLY A 151 1.50 17.70 9.28
C GLY A 151 0.31 16.84 8.86
N ARG A 152 -0.87 17.36 9.12
CA ARG A 152 -2.14 16.78 8.69
C ARG A 152 -3.13 17.88 8.32
N PHE A 153 -4.05 17.57 7.41
CA PHE A 153 -5.15 18.46 7.08
C PHE A 153 -6.32 17.68 6.49
N THR A 154 -7.46 18.35 6.41
CA THR A 154 -8.68 17.84 5.79
C THR A 154 -8.95 18.69 4.55
N PRO A 155 -8.99 18.11 3.33
CA PRO A 155 -9.39 18.85 2.13
C PRO A 155 -10.71 19.60 2.34
N PRO A 156 -10.83 20.87 1.89
CA PRO A 156 -12.04 21.66 2.10
C PRO A 156 -13.20 21.12 1.25
N ALA A 157 -14.44 21.32 1.72
CA ALA A 157 -15.65 20.93 1.00
C ALA A 157 -15.67 19.44 0.56
N GLN A 158 -15.33 18.54 1.49
CA GLN A 158 -15.40 17.11 1.22
C GLN A 158 -16.80 16.68 0.78
N PRO A 159 -16.90 15.73 -0.18
CA PRO A 159 -18.18 15.14 -0.54
C PRO A 159 -18.78 14.41 0.68
N LYS A 160 -20.10 14.35 0.76
CA LYS A 160 -20.79 13.59 1.81
C LYS A 160 -20.73 12.10 1.46
N HIS A 161 -20.05 11.30 2.29
CA HIS A 161 -20.08 9.84 2.17
C HIS A 161 -21.39 9.27 2.73
N LYS A 162 -22.04 8.40 1.96
CA LYS A 162 -23.18 7.60 2.42
C LYS A 162 -22.69 6.45 3.30
N LYS A 163 -23.29 6.32 4.48
CA LYS A 163 -23.06 5.21 5.43
C LYS A 163 -24.18 4.17 5.33
N VAL A 164 -24.45 3.68 4.12
CA VAL A 164 -25.56 2.75 3.87
C VAL A 164 -25.02 1.35 3.60
N GLY A 165 -25.63 0.35 4.24
CA GLY A 165 -25.27 -1.06 4.05
C GLY A 165 -23.94 -1.46 4.70
N PRO A 166 -23.45 -2.69 4.42
CA PRO A 166 -22.24 -3.24 5.04
C PRO A 166 -20.93 -2.61 4.55
N TYR A 167 -20.98 -1.79 3.49
CA TYR A 167 -19.82 -1.16 2.86
C TYR A 167 -20.03 0.35 2.72
N PRO A 168 -19.71 1.14 3.76
CA PRO A 168 -19.86 2.59 3.71
C PRO A 168 -18.94 3.20 2.65
N GLU A 169 -19.37 4.30 2.04
CA GLU A 169 -18.52 5.12 1.19
C GLU A 169 -17.35 5.71 2.00
N GLY A 170 -16.21 5.90 1.35
CA GLY A 170 -15.02 6.50 1.95
C GLY A 170 -14.01 6.91 0.89
N ALA A 171 -13.02 7.67 1.31
CA ALA A 171 -11.97 8.19 0.43
C ALA A 171 -10.90 7.10 0.18
N PHE A 172 -11.08 6.32 -0.89
CA PHE A 172 -10.21 5.16 -1.17
C PHE A 172 -9.07 5.46 -2.16
N ALA A 173 -9.14 6.59 -2.88
CA ALA A 173 -8.18 6.87 -3.94
C ALA A 173 -6.75 7.05 -3.39
N TYR A 174 -5.77 6.52 -4.12
CA TYR A 174 -4.38 6.73 -3.81
C TYR A 174 -4.01 8.21 -3.99
N PRO A 175 -3.22 8.80 -3.08
CA PRO A 175 -2.61 10.09 -3.33
C PRO A 175 -1.66 9.97 -4.52
N VAL A 176 -1.72 10.92 -5.45
CA VAL A 176 -0.83 10.95 -6.62
C VAL A 176 0.09 12.15 -6.52
N ILE A 177 1.38 11.93 -6.75
CA ILE A 177 2.39 12.98 -6.72
C ILE A 177 3.00 13.08 -8.12
N ALA A 178 2.88 14.25 -8.73
CA ALA A 178 3.44 14.49 -10.05
C ALA A 178 3.77 15.98 -10.24
N ASN A 179 4.92 16.26 -10.85
CA ASN A 179 5.34 17.63 -11.20
C ASN A 179 5.36 18.61 -10.01
N GLY A 180 5.65 18.11 -8.80
CA GLY A 180 5.64 18.89 -7.56
C GLY A 180 4.25 19.26 -7.06
N ARG A 181 3.22 18.51 -7.45
CA ARG A 181 1.86 18.64 -6.95
C ARG A 181 1.38 17.34 -6.34
N LEU A 182 0.63 17.46 -5.25
CA LEU A 182 -0.13 16.39 -4.64
C LEU A 182 -1.58 16.47 -5.11
N TYR A 183 -2.08 15.36 -5.66
CA TYR A 183 -3.44 15.19 -6.13
C TYR A 183 -4.18 14.26 -5.16
N ILE A 184 -5.27 14.76 -4.58
CA ILE A 184 -6.15 14.01 -3.69
C ILE A 184 -7.51 13.94 -4.35
N ARG A 185 -8.04 12.73 -4.52
CA ARG A 185 -9.35 12.51 -5.13
C ARG A 185 -10.28 11.85 -4.13
N ASP A 186 -11.48 12.38 -4.04
CA ASP A 186 -12.62 11.74 -3.38
C ASP A 186 -13.85 11.89 -4.29
N LEU A 187 -14.97 11.24 -3.98
CA LEU A 187 -16.20 11.20 -4.77
C LEU A 187 -16.50 12.50 -5.56
N GLY A 188 -16.25 12.48 -6.87
CA GLY A 188 -16.54 13.62 -7.77
C GLY A 188 -15.67 14.86 -7.56
N THR A 189 -14.72 14.85 -6.62
CA THR A 189 -13.89 16.00 -6.25
C THR A 189 -12.40 15.66 -6.37
N LEU A 190 -11.63 16.61 -6.90
CA LEU A 190 -10.17 16.54 -7.00
C LEU A 190 -9.58 17.81 -6.39
N TRP A 191 -8.73 17.66 -5.38
CA TRP A 191 -7.92 18.73 -4.83
C TRP A 191 -6.49 18.58 -5.31
N VAL A 192 -5.85 19.72 -5.58
CA VAL A 192 -4.46 19.77 -6.03
C VAL A 192 -3.70 20.76 -5.15
N TYR A 193 -2.62 20.29 -4.55
CA TYR A 193 -1.78 21.07 -3.65
C TYR A 193 -0.40 21.22 -4.28
N ASP A 194 0.14 22.44 -4.28
CA ASP A 194 1.55 22.65 -4.59
C ASP A 194 2.38 22.16 -3.39
N ILE A 195 3.32 21.26 -3.65
CA ILE A 195 4.21 20.67 -2.64
C ILE A 195 5.67 20.90 -2.99
N LYS A 196 5.98 21.72 -4.01
CA LYS A 196 7.35 22.18 -4.21
C LYS A 196 7.74 23.07 -3.04
N ALA A 197 8.91 22.80 -2.47
CA ALA A 197 9.53 23.77 -1.58
C ALA A 197 9.62 25.12 -2.30
N SER A 198 9.13 26.18 -1.65
CA SER A 198 9.39 27.54 -2.10
C SER A 198 10.91 27.71 -2.12
N ARG A 199 11.46 27.97 -3.31
CA ARG A 199 12.87 28.32 -3.44
C ARG A 199 13.13 29.70 -2.88
#